data_AF-A0A8T5M1U3-F1
#
_entry.id   AF-A0A8T5M1U3-F1
#
_cell.length_a   1.000
_cell.length_b   1.000
_cell.length_c   1.000
_cell.angle_alpha   90.00
_cell.angle_beta   90.00
_cell.angle_gamma   90.00
#
_symmetry.space_group_name_H-M   'P 1'
#
loop_
_entity.id
_entity.type
_entity.pdbx_description
1 polymer ?
#
loop_
_entity_poly.entity_id
_entity_poly.type
_entity_poly.pdbx_seq_one_letter_code
_entity_poly.pdbx_strand_id
1 'polypeptide(L)'
;LDFTIRIPECTTPKYYVVKLNVEYLGRSIIYKSGRITVTQGACGLVPGNFNIVDIYNIQDVPVGSAAVYPIKITNTDDYAKSYVVRLVGVDGWGSYYLDSGSVVVLDPGQEKTVNAQVYAGKDADIGERTFMAEVTHKNEVEQIVLVASVKGEDENRNTLLFPSGITILKIVLIILVIAFIVVAVHYTYARRKVVNRNEFLFPQA
;
A
#
# COMPACT_ATOMS: atom_id res chain seq x y z
N LEU A 1 -53.37 30.47 -4.21
CA LEU A 1 -53.08 29.07 -3.86
C LEU A 1 -51.58 28.96 -3.68
N ASP A 2 -51.15 28.80 -2.44
CA ASP A 2 -49.75 28.57 -2.12
C ASP A 2 -49.58 27.07 -1.80
N PHE A 3 -48.56 26.43 -2.39
CA PHE A 3 -48.32 25.00 -2.24
C PHE A 3 -46.92 24.80 -1.68
N THR A 4 -46.82 24.34 -0.45
CA THR A 4 -45.54 24.00 0.17
C THR A 4 -45.18 22.56 -0.17
N ILE A 5 -44.13 22.37 -0.96
CA ILE A 5 -43.57 21.05 -1.28
C ILE A 5 -42.33 20.85 -0.40
N ARG A 6 -42.28 19.77 0.38
CA ARG A 6 -41.08 19.35 1.10
C ARG A 6 -40.34 18.31 0.27
N ILE A 7 -39.08 18.59 -0.04
CA ILE A 7 -38.19 17.64 -0.71
C ILE A 7 -37.53 16.80 0.39
N PRO A 8 -37.64 15.46 0.35
CA PRO A 8 -36.94 14.60 1.30
C PRO A 8 -35.42 14.80 1.22
N GLU A 9 -34.73 14.77 2.37
CA GLU A 9 -33.26 14.89 2.44
C GLU A 9 -32.52 13.80 1.65
N CYS A 10 -33.19 12.67 1.41
CA CYS A 10 -32.70 11.51 0.68
C CYS A 10 -32.93 11.56 -0.84
N THR A 11 -33.19 12.74 -1.41
CA THR A 11 -33.49 12.87 -2.84
C THR A 11 -32.21 12.95 -3.67
N THR A 12 -32.00 12.02 -4.60
CA THR A 12 -30.79 12.01 -5.46
C THR A 12 -30.62 13.34 -6.19
N PRO A 13 -29.42 13.93 -6.26
CA PRO A 13 -29.20 15.19 -6.94
C PRO A 13 -29.41 15.02 -8.44
N LYS A 14 -30.52 15.55 -8.96
CA LYS A 14 -30.86 15.59 -10.39
C LYS A 14 -32.04 16.54 -10.63
N TYR A 15 -32.42 16.67 -11.90
CA TYR A 15 -33.58 17.45 -12.30
C TYR A 15 -34.88 16.68 -12.07
N TYR A 16 -35.83 17.33 -11.39
CA TYR A 16 -37.18 16.83 -11.21
C TYR A 16 -38.18 17.78 -11.85
N VAL A 17 -39.18 17.22 -12.54
CA VAL A 17 -40.28 17.98 -13.13
C VAL A 17 -41.49 17.84 -12.22
N VAL A 18 -41.89 18.94 -11.59
CA VAL A 18 -43.12 19.01 -10.81
C VAL A 18 -44.27 19.36 -11.75
N LYS A 19 -45.31 18.53 -11.75
CA LYS A 19 -46.52 18.74 -12.56
C LYS A 19 -47.70 19.01 -11.64
N LEU A 20 -48.32 20.17 -11.81
CA LEU A 20 -49.59 20.47 -11.16
C LEU A 20 -50.72 19.99 -12.08
N ASN A 21 -51.41 18.94 -11.65
CA ASN A 21 -52.61 18.44 -12.31
C ASN A 21 -53.83 18.98 -11.57
N VAL A 22 -54.76 19.59 -12.30
CA VAL A 22 -56.05 19.99 -11.77
C VAL A 22 -57.10 19.13 -12.45
N GLU A 23 -57.91 18.44 -11.64
CA GLU A 23 -59.04 17.66 -12.14
C GLU A 23 -60.32 18.47 -11.97
N TYR A 24 -61.06 18.65 -13.07
CA TYR A 24 -62.35 19.32 -13.06
C TYR A 24 -63.32 18.55 -13.94
N LEU A 25 -64.49 18.19 -13.39
CA LEU A 25 -65.54 17.42 -14.07
C LEU A 25 -65.04 16.10 -14.71
N GLY A 26 -64.16 15.37 -14.02
CA GLY A 26 -63.63 14.08 -14.47
C GLY A 26 -62.61 14.18 -15.61
N ARG A 27 -62.06 15.37 -15.87
CA ARG A 27 -60.96 15.58 -16.82
C ARG A 27 -59.75 16.17 -16.10
N SER A 28 -58.63 15.46 -16.15
CA SER A 28 -57.34 15.93 -15.65
C SER A 28 -56.68 16.85 -16.67
N ILE A 29 -56.43 18.10 -16.30
CA ILE A 29 -55.72 19.09 -17.12
C ILE A 29 -54.39 19.41 -16.44
N ILE A 30 -53.29 19.25 -17.18
CA ILE A 30 -51.96 19.68 -16.72
C ILE A 30 -51.94 21.21 -16.77
N TYR A 31 -51.91 21.86 -15.61
CA TYR A 31 -52.06 23.32 -15.53
C TYR A 31 -50.71 24.04 -15.59
N LYS A 32 -49.66 23.49 -14.96
CA LYS A 32 -48.32 24.09 -14.94
C LYS A 32 -47.25 23.06 -14.60
N SER A 33 -46.13 23.10 -15.31
CA SER A 33 -44.92 22.33 -14.98
C SER A 33 -43.81 23.24 -14.52
N GLY A 34 -43.16 22.89 -13.41
CA GLY A 34 -41.97 23.57 -12.89
C GLY A 34 -40.78 22.61 -12.85
N ARG A 35 -39.57 23.16 -12.94
CA ARG A 35 -38.33 22.40 -12.76
C ARG A 35 -37.77 22.70 -11.37
N ILE A 36 -37.37 21.65 -10.66
CA ILE A 36 -36.64 21.76 -9.40
C ILE A 36 -35.32 21.03 -9.59
N THR A 37 -34.24 21.71 -9.23
CA THR A 37 -32.90 21.12 -9.16
C THR A 37 -32.61 20.77 -7.72
N VAL A 38 -32.47 19.48 -7.44
CA VAL A 38 -31.95 19.03 -6.16
C VAL A 38 -30.44 19.05 -6.29
N THR A 39 -29.80 19.99 -5.60
CA THR A 39 -28.34 20.16 -5.63
C THR A 39 -27.64 19.27 -4.60
N GLN A 40 -28.34 18.89 -3.53
CA GLN A 40 -27.82 18.07 -2.45
C GLN A 40 -28.93 17.16 -1.90
N GLY A 41 -28.59 15.89 -1.75
CA GLY A 41 -29.41 14.85 -1.13
C GLY A 41 -28.72 13.50 -1.35
N ALA A 42 -28.61 12.68 -0.31
CA ALA A 42 -27.82 11.46 -0.36
C ALA A 42 -28.60 10.33 0.32
N CYS A 43 -28.87 9.29 -0.45
CA CYS A 43 -29.40 8.04 0.05
C CYS A 43 -28.44 6.96 -0.44
N GLY A 44 -27.58 6.46 0.45
CA GLY A 44 -26.50 5.52 0.13
C GLY A 44 -25.16 6.18 -0.17
N LEU A 45 -24.09 5.38 -0.06
CA LEU A 45 -22.69 5.73 -0.25
C LEU A 45 -22.51 6.42 -1.61
N VAL A 46 -22.28 7.73 -1.60
CA VAL A 46 -21.96 8.47 -2.81
C VAL A 46 -20.48 8.18 -3.11
N PRO A 47 -20.13 7.64 -4.30
CA PRO A 47 -18.74 7.54 -4.70
C PRO A 47 -18.17 8.96 -4.69
N GLY A 48 -17.25 9.19 -3.76
CA GLY A 48 -16.54 10.45 -3.64
C GLY A 48 -15.84 10.78 -4.96
N ASN A 49 -15.71 12.06 -5.25
CA ASN A 49 -14.93 12.55 -6.38
C ASN A 49 -13.53 12.89 -5.82
N PHE A 50 -12.81 11.93 -5.25
CA PHE A 50 -11.44 12.15 -4.82
C PHE A 50 -10.49 11.77 -5.96
N ASN A 51 -9.47 12.61 -6.17
CA ASN A 51 -8.43 12.30 -7.13
C ASN A 51 -7.40 11.40 -6.45
N ILE A 52 -7.69 10.09 -6.38
CA ILE A 52 -6.74 9.11 -5.88
C ILE A 52 -5.83 8.72 -7.05
N VAL A 53 -4.61 9.29 -7.03
CA VAL A 53 -3.63 9.12 -8.10
C VAL A 53 -2.60 8.09 -7.65
N ASP A 54 -2.65 6.94 -8.32
CA ASP A 54 -1.73 5.80 -8.25
C ASP A 54 -1.71 5.00 -6.94
N ILE A 55 -2.19 3.76 -7.04
CA ILE A 55 -1.87 2.70 -6.10
C ILE A 55 -1.34 1.54 -6.93
N TYR A 56 -0.25 0.89 -6.51
CA TYR A 56 0.16 -0.36 -7.13
C TYR A 56 -0.89 -1.42 -6.78
N ASN A 57 -1.71 -1.76 -7.77
CA ASN A 57 -2.89 -2.62 -7.61
C ASN A 57 -2.56 -4.00 -7.06
N ILE A 58 -1.32 -4.48 -7.29
CA ILE A 58 -0.84 -5.76 -6.83
C ILE A 58 0.52 -5.62 -6.14
N GLN A 59 0.66 -6.19 -4.95
CA GLN A 59 1.94 -6.35 -4.26
C GLN A 59 2.10 -7.78 -3.76
N ASP A 60 3.33 -8.29 -3.82
CA ASP A 60 3.67 -9.56 -3.20
C ASP A 60 3.82 -9.38 -1.68
N VAL A 61 3.13 -10.23 -0.93
CA VAL A 61 3.14 -10.22 0.54
C VAL A 61 3.57 -11.60 1.01
N PRO A 62 4.84 -11.80 1.38
CA PRO A 62 5.28 -13.07 1.95
C PRO A 62 4.53 -13.37 3.24
N VAL A 63 4.15 -14.63 3.46
CA VAL A 63 3.59 -15.11 4.73
C VAL A 63 4.49 -14.68 5.90
N GLY A 64 3.87 -14.12 6.94
CA GLY A 64 4.59 -13.61 8.11
C GLY A 64 5.36 -12.30 7.90
N SER A 65 5.24 -11.67 6.72
CA SER A 65 5.83 -10.37 6.39
C SER A 65 4.75 -9.34 6.02
N ALA A 66 5.18 -8.11 5.80
CA ALA A 66 4.32 -7.00 5.37
C ALA A 66 4.72 -6.45 4.00
N ALA A 67 3.72 -5.97 3.27
CA ALA A 67 3.91 -5.12 2.10
C ALA A 67 3.32 -3.73 2.35
N VAL A 68 3.87 -2.73 1.67
CA VAL A 68 3.47 -1.33 1.82
C VAL A 68 2.62 -0.90 0.61
N TYR A 69 1.41 -0.42 0.89
CA TYR A 69 0.50 0.16 -0.09
C TYR A 69 0.41 1.67 0.14
N PRO A 70 1.05 2.50 -0.71
CA PRO A 70 0.92 3.94 -0.62
C PRO A 70 -0.46 4.36 -1.12
N ILE A 71 -1.22 5.07 -0.30
CA ILE A 71 -2.53 5.62 -0.63
C ILE A 71 -2.37 7.14 -0.70
N LYS A 72 -2.37 7.70 -1.92
CA LYS A 72 -2.27 9.16 -2.10
C LYS A 72 -3.66 9.79 -2.06
N ILE A 73 -3.81 10.80 -1.20
CA ILE A 73 -5.05 11.55 -1.01
C ILE A 73 -4.76 13.00 -1.35
N THR A 74 -5.56 13.58 -2.23
CA THR A 74 -5.44 14.98 -2.67
C THR A 74 -6.75 15.72 -2.38
N ASN A 75 -6.66 16.86 -1.68
CA ASN A 75 -7.79 17.76 -1.49
C ASN A 75 -7.83 18.79 -2.62
N THR A 76 -8.75 18.63 -3.56
CA THR A 76 -8.90 19.55 -4.70
C THR A 76 -9.87 20.71 -4.46
N ASP A 77 -10.44 20.81 -3.26
CA ASP A 77 -11.39 21.85 -2.91
C ASP A 77 -10.69 23.07 -2.30
N ASP A 78 -11.47 24.14 -2.13
CA ASP A 78 -11.02 25.43 -1.59
C ASP A 78 -11.10 25.52 -0.05
N TYR A 79 -11.50 24.44 0.62
CA TYR A 79 -11.56 24.34 2.09
C TYR A 79 -10.85 23.08 2.61
N ALA A 80 -10.42 23.13 3.87
CA ALA A 80 -9.76 22.00 4.52
C ALA A 80 -10.74 20.82 4.71
N LYS A 81 -10.28 19.60 4.42
CA LYS A 81 -11.07 18.36 4.52
C LYS A 81 -10.39 17.36 5.45
N SER A 82 -11.20 16.61 6.19
CA SER A 82 -10.75 15.50 7.04
C SER A 82 -11.16 14.17 6.42
N TYR A 83 -10.17 13.35 6.10
CA TYR A 83 -10.33 12.05 5.47
C TYR A 83 -10.10 10.95 6.49
N VAL A 84 -10.96 9.94 6.47
CA VAL A 84 -10.81 8.72 7.26
C VAL A 84 -10.40 7.59 6.32
N VAL A 85 -9.26 6.98 6.57
CA VAL A 85 -8.72 5.87 5.77
C VAL A 85 -8.90 4.56 6.54
N ARG A 86 -9.38 3.53 5.86
CA ARG A 86 -9.55 2.18 6.40
C ARG A 86 -9.24 1.14 5.33
N LEU A 87 -8.70 0.00 5.74
CA LEU A 87 -8.67 -1.19 4.89
C LEU A 87 -9.79 -2.16 5.29
N VAL A 88 -10.48 -2.70 4.28
CA VAL A 88 -11.60 -3.64 4.43
C VAL A 88 -11.25 -4.94 3.71
N GLY A 89 -11.52 -6.08 4.34
CA GLY A 89 -11.25 -7.41 3.77
C GLY A 89 -9.87 -8.00 4.08
N VAL A 90 -9.13 -7.40 5.02
CA VAL A 90 -7.83 -7.91 5.51
C VAL A 90 -8.00 -8.90 6.67
N ASP A 91 -9.01 -8.71 7.53
CA ASP A 91 -9.19 -9.44 8.80
C ASP A 91 -9.30 -10.97 8.66
N GLY A 92 -9.57 -11.48 7.45
CA GLY A 92 -9.69 -12.92 7.18
C GLY A 92 -8.37 -13.64 6.88
N TRP A 93 -7.30 -12.91 6.57
CA TRP A 93 -6.02 -13.50 6.16
C TRP A 93 -4.79 -12.74 6.68
N GLY A 94 -4.99 -11.61 7.36
CA GLY A 94 -3.90 -10.75 7.76
C GLY A 94 -4.31 -9.67 8.75
N SER A 95 -3.40 -8.72 8.95
CA SER A 95 -3.64 -7.49 9.70
C SER A 95 -3.07 -6.30 8.96
N TYR A 96 -3.43 -5.08 9.34
CA TYR A 96 -2.86 -3.90 8.73
C TYR A 96 -2.57 -2.80 9.74
N TYR A 97 -1.67 -1.90 9.36
CA TYR A 97 -1.30 -0.72 10.10
C TYR A 97 -1.18 0.48 9.17
N LEU A 98 -1.68 1.64 9.60
CA LEU A 98 -1.57 2.90 8.86
C LEU A 98 -0.56 3.80 9.58
N ASP A 99 0.49 4.22 8.89
CA ASP A 99 1.59 4.99 9.47
C ASP A 99 1.17 6.39 9.97
N SER A 100 0.25 7.02 9.25
CA SER A 100 -0.25 8.36 9.52
C SER A 100 -1.50 8.35 10.42
N GLY A 101 -1.89 7.19 10.93
CA GLY A 101 -3.19 6.97 11.57
C GLY A 101 -4.34 6.84 10.56
N SER A 102 -5.55 6.64 11.09
CA SER A 102 -6.76 6.48 10.27
C SER A 102 -7.42 7.80 9.87
N VAL A 103 -6.96 8.95 10.39
CA VAL A 103 -7.56 10.27 10.11
C VAL A 103 -6.49 11.22 9.61
N VAL A 104 -6.74 11.85 8.46
CA VAL A 104 -5.84 12.80 7.82
C VAL A 104 -6.59 14.08 7.51
N VAL A 105 -6.08 15.21 8.00
CA VAL A 105 -6.59 16.54 7.65
C VAL A 105 -5.70 17.14 6.57
N LEU A 106 -6.30 17.60 5.48
CA LEU A 106 -5.64 18.24 4.35
C LEU A 106 -6.21 19.64 4.12
N ASP A 107 -5.32 20.61 4.01
CA ASP A 107 -5.63 21.98 3.60
C ASP A 107 -6.03 22.03 2.11
N PRO A 108 -6.61 23.14 1.64
CA PRO A 108 -6.95 23.33 0.22
C PRO A 108 -5.74 23.10 -0.70
N GLY A 109 -5.91 22.26 -1.72
CA GLY A 109 -4.85 21.94 -2.68
C GLY A 109 -3.72 21.04 -2.14
N GLN A 110 -3.79 20.60 -0.88
CA GLN A 110 -2.76 19.76 -0.29
C GLN A 110 -2.94 18.28 -0.71
N GLU A 111 -1.82 17.60 -0.90
CA GLU A 111 -1.76 16.15 -1.02
C GLU A 111 -0.96 15.51 0.11
N LYS A 112 -1.33 14.29 0.48
CA LYS A 112 -0.60 13.47 1.45
C LYS A 112 -0.72 12.00 1.09
N THR A 113 0.37 11.26 1.33
CA THR A 113 0.40 9.80 1.18
C THR A 113 0.27 9.16 2.55
N VAL A 114 -0.66 8.22 2.69
CA VAL A 114 -0.78 7.32 3.85
C VAL A 114 -0.23 5.97 3.45
N ASN A 115 0.77 5.45 4.15
CA ASN A 115 1.32 4.14 3.85
C ASN A 115 0.58 3.09 4.69
N ALA A 116 -0.15 2.21 4.01
CA ALA A 116 -0.79 1.07 4.63
C ALA A 116 0.14 -0.14 4.58
N GLN A 117 0.59 -0.59 5.75
CA GLN A 117 1.35 -1.82 5.89
C GLN A 117 0.36 -2.97 6.08
N VAL A 118 0.33 -3.90 5.13
CA VAL A 118 -0.55 -5.08 5.17
C VAL A 118 0.31 -6.30 5.44
N TYR A 119 -0.01 -6.98 6.54
CA TYR A 119 0.69 -8.16 7.03
C TYR A 119 -0.08 -9.42 6.67
N ALA A 120 0.56 -10.36 5.99
CA ALA A 120 -0.03 -11.69 5.81
C ALA A 120 0.18 -12.52 7.08
N GLY A 121 -0.90 -13.10 7.60
CA GLY A 121 -0.82 -14.03 8.73
C GLY A 121 0.06 -15.23 8.40
N LYS A 122 0.66 -15.86 9.42
CA LYS A 122 1.48 -17.07 9.24
C LYS A 122 0.69 -18.25 8.65
N ASP A 123 -0.62 -18.26 8.92
CA ASP A 123 -1.55 -19.28 8.46
C ASP A 123 -2.39 -18.82 7.25
N ALA A 124 -2.00 -17.73 6.57
CA ALA A 124 -2.73 -17.22 5.42
C ALA A 124 -2.56 -18.14 4.20
N ASP A 125 -3.66 -18.56 3.54
CA ASP A 125 -3.49 -19.38 2.34
C ASP A 125 -2.85 -18.55 1.21
N ILE A 126 -1.89 -19.20 0.54
CA ILE A 126 -1.17 -18.70 -0.61
C ILE A 126 -2.14 -18.38 -1.74
N GLY A 127 -1.93 -17.24 -2.41
CA GLY A 127 -2.73 -16.81 -3.54
C GLY A 127 -3.11 -15.34 -3.48
N GLU A 128 -3.92 -14.92 -4.45
CA GLU A 128 -4.41 -13.54 -4.53
C GLU A 128 -5.51 -13.29 -3.51
N ARG A 129 -5.36 -12.19 -2.78
CA ARG A 129 -6.31 -11.67 -1.80
C ARG A 129 -6.70 -10.27 -2.19
N THR A 130 -7.95 -10.11 -2.59
CA THR A 130 -8.52 -8.79 -2.85
C THR A 130 -8.97 -8.16 -1.54
N PHE A 131 -8.60 -6.91 -1.34
CA PHE A 131 -9.06 -6.08 -0.24
C PHE A 131 -9.33 -4.66 -0.76
N MET A 132 -9.95 -3.81 0.06
CA MET A 132 -10.30 -2.46 -0.37
C MET A 132 -9.70 -1.42 0.56
N ALA A 133 -9.17 -0.34 -0.03
CA ALA A 133 -8.89 0.89 0.69
C ALA A 133 -10.11 1.80 0.60
N GLU A 134 -10.71 2.10 1.75
CA GLU A 134 -11.84 2.99 1.88
C GLU A 134 -11.36 4.35 2.41
N VAL A 135 -11.65 5.41 1.65
CA VAL A 135 -11.40 6.80 2.01
C VAL A 135 -12.74 7.50 2.18
N THR A 136 -13.03 7.92 3.40
CA THR A 136 -14.32 8.50 3.78
C THR A 136 -14.15 9.95 4.20
N HIS A 137 -14.98 10.84 3.65
CA HIS A 137 -15.11 12.22 4.10
C HIS A 137 -16.58 12.57 4.28
N LYS A 138 -16.99 12.86 5.52
CA LYS A 138 -18.39 13.04 5.93
C LYS A 138 -19.26 11.83 5.56
N ASN A 139 -19.94 11.90 4.41
CA ASN A 139 -20.87 10.87 3.90
C ASN A 139 -20.44 10.34 2.52
N GLU A 140 -19.34 10.85 1.97
CA GLU A 140 -18.76 10.38 0.71
C GLU A 140 -17.74 9.30 1.02
N VAL A 141 -17.82 8.19 0.29
CA VAL A 141 -16.96 7.04 0.46
C VAL A 141 -16.40 6.67 -0.90
N GLU A 142 -15.08 6.62 -1.00
CA GLU A 142 -14.39 6.12 -2.18
C GLU A 142 -13.62 4.86 -1.82
N GLN A 143 -13.73 3.85 -2.68
CA GLN A 143 -13.14 2.55 -2.47
C GLN A 143 -12.21 2.23 -3.62
N ILE A 144 -10.95 1.93 -3.30
CA ILE A 144 -10.01 1.35 -4.26
C ILE A 144 -9.86 -0.13 -3.98
N VAL A 145 -10.00 -0.93 -5.03
CA VAL A 145 -9.72 -2.36 -4.98
C VAL A 145 -8.21 -2.58 -5.07
N LEU A 146 -7.67 -3.31 -4.10
CA LEU A 146 -6.26 -3.68 -3.99
C LEU A 146 -6.13 -5.20 -3.99
N VAL A 147 -4.99 -5.69 -4.45
CA VAL A 147 -4.67 -7.12 -4.54
C VAL A 147 -3.37 -7.38 -3.81
N ALA A 148 -3.41 -8.26 -2.83
CA ALA A 148 -2.23 -8.85 -2.21
C ALA A 148 -1.99 -10.24 -2.80
N SER A 149 -0.82 -10.45 -3.38
CA SER A 149 -0.36 -11.77 -3.80
C SER A 149 0.38 -12.40 -2.62
N VAL A 150 -0.33 -13.21 -1.82
CA VAL A 150 0.25 -13.90 -0.67
C VAL A 150 1.15 -15.01 -1.20
N LYS A 151 2.46 -14.87 -0.99
CA LYS A 151 3.45 -15.90 -1.30
C LYS A 151 3.67 -16.74 -0.05
N GLY A 152 3.90 -18.04 -0.24
CA GLY A 152 4.34 -18.90 0.87
C GLY A 152 5.61 -18.33 1.52
N GLU A 153 5.98 -18.84 2.69
CA GLU A 153 7.30 -18.55 3.24
C GLU A 153 8.32 -18.84 2.13
N ASP A 154 9.03 -17.81 1.67
CA ASP A 154 10.29 -18.05 1.00
C ASP A 154 11.09 -18.86 2.02
N GLU A 155 11.30 -20.14 1.73
CA GLU A 155 12.37 -20.93 2.33
C GLU A 155 13.71 -20.30 1.93
N ASN A 156 13.96 -19.03 2.27
CA ASN A 156 15.29 -18.47 2.28
C ASN A 156 16.01 -18.91 3.57
N ARG A 157 15.92 -20.21 3.83
CA ARG A 157 16.93 -21.02 4.54
C ARG A 157 17.69 -21.92 3.56
N ASN A 158 17.81 -21.58 2.28
CA ASN A 158 18.96 -21.92 1.43
C ASN A 158 18.74 -21.45 -0.01
N THR A 159 19.07 -20.19 -0.30
CA THR A 159 19.41 -19.80 -1.68
C THR A 159 20.73 -19.04 -1.67
N LEU A 160 21.80 -19.83 -1.71
CA LEU A 160 22.94 -19.51 -2.58
C LEU A 160 22.42 -18.86 -3.86
N LEU A 161 23.12 -17.84 -4.35
CA LEU A 161 22.89 -17.09 -5.61
C LEU A 161 22.22 -15.69 -5.46
N PHE A 162 22.92 -14.80 -4.73
CA PHE A 162 23.21 -13.35 -4.91
C PHE A 162 22.32 -12.48 -5.84
N PRO A 163 22.03 -11.19 -5.50
CA PRO A 163 23.06 -10.13 -5.56
C PRO A 163 22.87 -8.89 -4.66
N SER A 164 23.89 -8.52 -3.88
CA SER A 164 24.11 -7.14 -3.43
C SER A 164 25.59 -6.96 -3.13
N GLY A 165 26.18 -5.81 -3.49
CA GLY A 165 27.64 -5.57 -3.56
C GLY A 165 28.45 -5.88 -2.28
N ILE A 166 27.78 -6.14 -1.16
CA ILE A 166 28.35 -6.59 0.11
C ILE A 166 28.96 -8.00 -0.01
N THR A 167 28.44 -8.87 -0.89
CA THR A 167 28.97 -10.24 -1.01
C THR A 167 30.32 -10.29 -1.73
N ILE A 168 30.49 -9.50 -2.80
CA ILE A 168 31.74 -9.45 -3.56
C ILE A 168 32.88 -8.98 -2.64
N LEU A 169 32.63 -7.99 -1.77
CA LEU A 169 33.59 -7.52 -0.78
C LEU A 169 34.02 -8.63 0.19
N LYS A 170 33.08 -9.47 0.65
CA LYS A 170 33.40 -10.61 1.54
C LYS A 170 34.19 -11.71 0.84
N ILE A 171 33.87 -12.02 -0.42
CA ILE A 171 34.60 -13.04 -1.19
C ILE A 171 36.04 -12.59 -1.45
N VAL A 172 36.23 -11.33 -1.83
CA VAL A 172 37.56 -10.73 -2.02
C VAL A 172 38.35 -10.76 -0.70
N LEU A 173 37.71 -10.44 0.43
CA LEU A 173 38.36 -10.50 1.74
C LEU A 173 38.80 -11.93 2.11
N ILE A 174 37.97 -12.94 1.84
CA ILE A 174 38.30 -14.35 2.13
C ILE A 174 39.49 -14.81 1.27
N ILE A 175 39.48 -14.50 -0.03
CA ILE A 175 40.59 -14.85 -0.93
C ILE A 175 41.89 -14.17 -0.48
N LEU A 176 41.82 -12.92 -0.04
CA LEU A 176 42.98 -12.19 0.49
C LEU A 176 43.56 -12.88 1.74
N VAL A 177 42.72 -13.27 2.69
CA VAL A 177 43.15 -13.97 3.91
C VAL A 177 43.82 -15.31 3.58
N ILE A 178 43.24 -16.08 2.66
CA ILE A 178 43.83 -17.35 2.21
C ILE A 178 45.20 -17.12 1.58
N ALA A 179 45.34 -16.09 0.72
CA ALA A 179 46.62 -15.75 0.11
C ALA A 179 47.69 -15.41 1.16
N PHE A 180 47.34 -14.63 2.20
CA PHE A 180 48.25 -14.32 3.31
C PHE A 180 48.69 -15.56 4.08
N ILE A 181 47.78 -16.49 4.35
CA ILE A 181 48.09 -17.75 5.04
C ILE A 181 49.08 -18.58 4.20
N VAL A 182 48.83 -18.72 2.89
CA VAL A 182 49.70 -19.48 2.00
C VAL A 182 51.11 -18.86 1.95
N VAL A 183 51.21 -17.54 1.83
CA VAL A 183 52.51 -16.84 1.84
C VAL A 183 53.23 -17.01 3.17
N ALA A 184 52.52 -16.88 4.30
CA ALA A 184 53.10 -17.05 5.64
C ALA A 184 53.64 -18.47 5.86
N VAL A 185 52.91 -19.49 5.40
CA VAL A 185 53.34 -20.89 5.43
C VAL A 185 54.56 -21.10 4.53
N HIS A 186 54.56 -20.52 3.32
CA HIS A 186 55.70 -20.64 2.41
C HIS A 186 56.96 -19.98 2.98
N TYR A 187 56.82 -18.80 3.60
CA TYR A 187 57.92 -18.08 4.23
C TYR A 187 58.48 -18.84 5.44
N THR A 188 57.62 -19.40 6.30
CA THR A 188 58.05 -20.23 7.44
C THR A 188 58.70 -21.54 6.99
N TYR A 189 58.20 -22.18 5.93
CA TYR A 189 58.82 -23.37 5.36
C TYR A 189 60.19 -23.08 4.73
N ALA A 190 60.32 -21.97 4.00
CA ALA A 190 61.60 -21.51 3.44
C ALA A 190 62.63 -21.22 4.54
N ARG A 191 62.21 -20.58 5.64
CA ARG A 191 63.09 -20.30 6.79
C ARG A 191 63.59 -21.57 7.48
N ARG A 192 62.78 -22.64 7.56
CA ARG A 192 63.20 -23.93 8.13
C ARG A 192 64.27 -24.64 7.28
N LYS A 193 64.23 -24.53 5.94
CA LYS A 193 65.26 -25.15 5.09
C LYS A 193 66.65 -24.48 5.20
N VAL A 194 66.71 -23.19 5.53
CA VAL A 194 67.99 -22.47 5.67
C VAL A 194 68.70 -22.83 6.98
N VAL A 195 67.97 -23.06 8.07
CA VAL A 195 68.56 -23.44 9.36
C VAL A 195 69.16 -24.84 9.32
N ASN A 196 68.54 -25.77 8.59
CA ASN A 196 69.00 -27.17 8.54
C ASN A 196 70.21 -27.42 7.61
N ARG A 197 70.71 -26.41 6.89
CA ARG A 197 71.91 -26.54 6.04
C ARG A 197 73.20 -26.15 6.76
N ASN A 198 73.11 -25.49 7.93
CA ASN A 198 74.28 -24.98 8.64
C ASN A 198 74.87 -25.96 9.68
N GLU A 199 74.23 -27.11 9.92
CA GLU A 199 74.76 -28.14 10.83
C GLU A 199 75.62 -29.21 10.13
N PHE A 200 75.78 -29.15 8.81
CA PHE A 200 76.54 -30.17 8.05
C PHE A 200 77.98 -29.79 7.71
N LEU A 201 78.50 -28.66 8.21
CA LEU A 201 79.86 -28.17 7.90
C LEU A 201 80.69 -27.87 9.15
N PHE A 202 80.72 -28.78 10.11
CA PHE A 202 81.83 -28.85 11.08
C PHE A 202 82.24 -30.31 11.29
N PRO A 203 83.22 -30.85 10.52
CA PRO A 203 83.92 -32.05 10.93
C PRO A 203 84.76 -31.70 12.17
N GLN A 204 84.46 -32.37 13.29
CA GLN A 204 85.34 -32.35 14.45
C GLN A 204 86.65 -33.05 14.06
N ALA A 205 87.74 -32.29 14.09
CA ALA A 205 89.12 -32.78 14.11
C ALA A 205 89.71 -32.51 15.49
#